data_AF-A0ABD5SPK2-F1
#
_entry.id   AF-A0ABD5SPK2-F1
#
_cell.length_a   1.000
_cell.length_b   1.000
_cell.length_c   1.000
_cell.angle_alpha   90.00
_cell.angle_beta   90.00
_cell.angle_gamma   90.00
#
_symmetry.space_group_name_H-M   'P 1'
#
loop_
_entity.id
_entity.type
_entity.pdbx_description
1 polymer ?
#
loop_
_entity_poly.entity_id
_entity_poly.type
_entity_poly.pdbx_seq_one_letter_code
_entity_poly.pdbx_strand_id
1 'polypeptide(L)' 'MSTDPSANWTPMTSGQQTTAPRCVNCGNQVTRQFARVFGDNRDVVHACPDCATYREMKTSDFIPKEAR' A
#
# COMPACT_ATOMS: atom_id res chain seq x y z
N MET A 1 -33.95 32.97 17.96
CA MET A 1 -33.45 31.67 18.46
C MET A 1 -33.44 30.72 17.29
N SER A 2 -32.33 30.62 16.57
CA SER A 2 -32.21 29.78 15.37
C SER A 2 -31.48 28.50 15.75
N THR A 3 -32.22 27.43 15.96
CA THR A 3 -31.68 26.08 16.12
C THR A 3 -31.60 25.44 14.75
N ASP A 4 -30.39 25.41 14.17
CA ASP A 4 -30.07 24.61 12.98
C ASP A 4 -29.70 23.20 13.46
N PRO A 5 -30.50 22.16 13.16
CA PRO A 5 -30.23 20.80 13.63
C PRO A 5 -29.13 20.20 12.75
N SER A 6 -27.90 20.22 13.27
CA SER A 6 -26.84 19.25 12.99
C SER A 6 -26.77 18.79 11.53
N ALA A 7 -25.97 19.50 10.73
CA ALA A 7 -25.38 18.93 9.53
C ALA A 7 -24.73 17.58 9.90
N ASN A 8 -25.42 16.49 9.59
CA ASN A 8 -24.97 15.12 9.77
C ASN A 8 -23.80 14.86 8.82
N TRP A 9 -22.64 15.37 9.18
CA TRP A 9 -21.38 14.99 8.57
C TRP A 9 -21.07 13.56 8.97
N THR A 10 -21.40 12.61 8.11
CA THR A 10 -20.82 11.27 8.17
C THR A 10 -19.37 11.34 7.71
N PRO A 11 -18.37 11.18 8.61
CA PRO A 11 -16.99 11.06 8.17
C PRO A 11 -16.87 9.81 7.30
N MET A 12 -16.18 9.91 6.16
CA MET A 12 -15.85 8.75 5.31
C MET A 12 -14.97 7.69 6.02
N THR A 13 -14.67 7.87 7.31
CA THR A 13 -13.66 7.14 8.07
C THR A 13 -14.30 6.15 9.04
N SER A 14 -15.09 5.20 8.56
CA SER A 14 -15.47 4.06 9.41
C SER A 14 -15.53 2.70 8.69
N GLY A 15 -15.46 2.67 7.36
CA GLY A 15 -15.64 1.43 6.60
C GLY A 15 -14.43 0.94 5.80
N GLN A 16 -13.48 1.81 5.45
CA GLN A 16 -12.39 1.38 4.56
C GLN A 16 -11.28 0.73 5.38
N GLN A 17 -11.55 -0.51 5.80
CA GLN A 17 -10.53 -1.50 6.16
C GLN A 17 -9.53 -1.53 5.00
N THR A 18 -8.49 -0.73 5.12
CA THR A 18 -7.43 -0.77 4.14
C THR A 18 -6.67 -2.04 4.47
N THR A 19 -6.94 -3.12 3.75
CA THR A 19 -6.09 -4.30 3.80
C THR A 19 -4.65 -3.84 3.55
N ALA A 20 -3.79 -4.06 4.54
CA ALA A 20 -2.38 -3.74 4.39
C ALA A 20 -1.82 -4.55 3.21
N PRO A 21 -1.11 -3.90 2.26
CA PRO A 21 -0.55 -4.59 1.11
C PRO A 21 0.38 -5.72 1.56
N ARG A 22 0.55 -6.73 0.70
CA ARG A 22 1.42 -7.87 0.96
C ARG A 22 2.44 -7.99 -0.16
N CYS A 23 3.63 -8.45 0.19
CA CYS A 23 4.63 -8.83 -0.78
C CYS A 23 4.12 -10.06 -1.56
N VAL A 24 4.11 -10.00 -2.89
CA VAL A 24 3.65 -11.13 -3.72
C VAL A 24 4.66 -12.27 -3.80
N ASN A 25 5.93 -12.00 -3.47
CA ASN A 25 7.00 -13.01 -3.49
C ASN A 25 7.00 -13.89 -2.23
N CYS A 26 6.83 -13.32 -1.04
CA CYS A 26 6.87 -14.06 0.22
C CYS A 26 5.57 -14.03 1.04
N GLY A 27 4.58 -13.22 0.65
CA GLY A 27 3.29 -13.10 1.36
C GLY A 27 3.31 -12.21 2.60
N ASN A 28 4.48 -11.72 3.04
CA ASN A 28 4.58 -10.88 4.23
C ASN A 28 3.84 -9.55 4.07
N GLN A 29 3.26 -9.08 5.16
CA GLN A 29 2.56 -7.79 5.20
C GLN A 29 3.57 -6.64 5.13
N VAL A 30 3.27 -5.66 4.30
CA VAL A 30 4.04 -4.43 4.15
C VAL A 30 3.12 -3.22 4.34
N THR A 31 3.70 -2.05 4.59
CA THR A 31 2.92 -0.83 4.78
C THR A 31 2.53 -0.23 3.42
N ARG A 32 1.45 0.56 3.39
CA ARG A 32 1.10 1.32 2.18
C ARG A 32 2.20 2.31 1.76
N GLN A 33 2.90 2.90 2.72
CA GLN A 33 4.03 3.78 2.42
C GLN A 33 5.19 3.02 1.77
N PHE A 34 5.42 1.77 2.19
CA PHE A 34 6.41 0.90 1.57
C PHE A 34 6.04 0.60 0.12
N ALA A 35 4.78 0.22 -0.13
CA ALA A 35 4.28 -0.06 -1.48
C ALA A 35 4.42 1.12 -2.45
N ARG A 36 4.25 2.35 -1.96
CA ARG A 36 4.44 3.56 -2.79
C ARG A 36 5.89 3.80 -3.23
N VAL A 37 6.87 3.29 -2.51
CA VAL A 37 8.30 3.55 -2.76
C VAL A 37 8.96 2.38 -3.49
N PHE A 38 8.58 1.15 -3.12
CA PHE A 38 9.20 -0.09 -3.60
C PHE A 38 8.25 -0.99 -4.40
N GLY A 39 7.00 -0.59 -4.55
CA GLY A 39 6.03 -1.29 -5.40
C GLY A 39 6.03 -0.79 -6.84
N ASP A 40 5.23 -1.46 -7.67
CA ASP A 40 4.94 -1.03 -9.04
C ASP A 40 3.94 0.15 -9.09
N ASN A 41 3.55 0.56 -10.31
CA ASN A 41 2.57 1.63 -10.53
C ASN A 41 1.17 1.34 -9.96
N ARG A 42 0.92 0.13 -9.44
CA ARG A 42 -0.34 -0.30 -8.83
C ARG A 42 -0.18 -0.57 -7.33
N ASP A 43 0.90 -0.07 -6.70
CA ASP A 43 1.25 -0.33 -5.31
C ASP A 43 1.47 -1.83 -5.00
N VAL A 44 1.87 -2.64 -5.98
CA VAL A 44 2.16 -4.08 -5.78
C VAL A 44 3.63 -4.26 -5.44
N VAL A 45 3.89 -4.89 -4.28
CA VAL A 45 5.24 -5.10 -3.77
C VAL A 45 5.77 -6.46 -4.19
N HIS A 46 6.76 -6.46 -5.08
CA HIS A 46 7.41 -7.67 -5.59
C HIS A 46 8.53 -8.18 -4.69
N ALA A 47 9.10 -7.33 -3.84
CA ALA A 47 10.14 -7.72 -2.88
C ALA A 47 10.04 -6.89 -1.60
N CYS A 48 10.34 -7.50 -0.46
CA CYS A 48 10.32 -6.86 0.86
C CYS A 48 11.63 -7.17 1.62
N PRO A 49 11.94 -6.45 2.72
CA PRO A 49 13.18 -6.66 3.48
C PRO A 49 13.32 -8.06 4.11
N ASP A 50 12.24 -8.84 4.16
CA ASP A 50 12.29 -10.21 4.69
C ASP A 50 12.73 -11.24 3.64
N CYS A 51 12.56 -10.93 2.35
CA CYS A 51 12.85 -11.87 1.25
C CYS A 51 13.88 -11.36 0.24
N ALA A 52 14.32 -10.10 0.36
CA ALA A 52 15.30 -9.49 -0.52
C ALA A 52 16.16 -8.46 0.20
N THR A 53 17.33 -8.17 -0.35
CA THR A 53 18.23 -7.14 0.16
C THR A 53 17.81 -5.74 -0.34
N TYR A 54 18.22 -4.69 0.38
CA TYR A 54 17.96 -3.31 -0.02
C TYR A 54 18.49 -2.97 -1.42
N ARG A 55 19.63 -3.57 -1.80
CA ARG A 55 20.23 -3.36 -3.13
C ARG A 55 19.30 -3.85 -4.23
N GLU A 56 18.78 -5.06 -4.08
CA GLU A 56 17.91 -5.69 -5.08
C GLU A 56 16.54 -4.98 -5.12
N MET A 57 15.99 -4.56 -3.97
CA MET A 57 14.77 -3.73 -3.88
C MET A 57 14.90 -2.41 -4.64
N LYS A 58 16.07 -1.77 -4.57
CA LYS A 58 16.31 -0.49 -5.25
C LYS A 58 16.46 -0.63 -6.76
N THR A 59 17.01 -1.74 -7.25
CA THR A 59 17.18 -1.98 -8.68
C THR A 59 15.89 -2.47 -9.34
N SER A 60 14.91 -2.92 -8.54
CA SER A 60 13.64 -3.50 -9.02
C SER A 60 13.85 -4.72 -9.93
N ASP A 61 14.97 -5.45 -9.74
CA ASP A 61 15.38 -6.55 -10.62
C ASP A 61 14.40 -7.73 -10.63
N PHE A 62 13.50 -7.81 -9.65
CA PHE A 62 12.46 -8.85 -9.53
C PHE A 62 11.15 -8.49 -10.23
N ILE A 63 11.00 -7.28 -10.76
CA ILE A 63 9.79 -6.94 -11.52
C ILE A 63 9.96 -7.51 -12.94
N PRO A 64 9.09 -8.42 -13.40
CA PRO A 64 9.15 -8.91 -14.76
C PRO A 64 9.03 -7.74 -15.73
N LYS A 65 9.78 -7.76 -16.84
CA LYS A 65 9.90 -6.62 -17.79
C LYS A 65 8.54 -6.14 -18.32
N GLU A 66 7.55 -7.01 -18.31
CA GLU A 66 6.17 -6.77 -18.75
C GLU A 66 5.35 -5.91 -17.75
N ALA A 67 5.77 -5.87 -16.49
CA ALA A 67 5.08 -5.19 -15.38
C ALA A 67 5.83 -3.95 -14.86
N ARG A 68 6.97 -3.60 -15.49
CA ARG A 68 7.79 -2.44 -15.15
C ARG A 68 7.17 -1.13 -15.65
#